data_AF-A0A2K0T1P2-F1
#
_entry.id   AF-A0A2K0T1P2-F1
#
_cell.length_a   1.000
_cell.length_b   1.000
_cell.length_c   1.000
_cell.angle_alpha   90.00
_cell.angle_beta   90.00
_cell.angle_gamma   90.00
#
_symmetry.space_group_name_H-M   'P 1'
#
loop_
_entity.id
_entity.type
_entity.pdbx_description
1 polymer ?
#
loop_
_entity_poly.entity_id
_entity_poly.type
_entity_poly.pdbx_seq_one_letter_code
_entity_poly.pdbx_strand_id
1 'polypeptide(L)'
;MVDPGLTKGTGLGRDVKGPLSFALKGFLGVAGRPTERGSATYVDAVLGHGKDSHGSFLMNCKNAPLACWFYTDGTQLTDLVWNETLQEFKFTNVEEIIKSMQ
;
A
#
# COMPACT_ATOMS: atom_id res chain seq x y z
N MET A 1 -2.33 -2.68 6.31
CA MET A 1 -1.58 -2.06 5.18
C MET A 1 -0.38 -1.30 5.74
N VAL A 2 0.78 -1.33 5.08
CA VAL A 2 2.02 -0.68 5.56
C VAL A 2 2.45 0.41 4.59
N ASP A 3 2.65 1.62 5.11
CA ASP A 3 3.23 2.76 4.39
C ASP A 3 4.70 2.96 4.79
N PRO A 4 5.66 2.73 3.87
CA PRO A 4 7.08 3.01 4.11
C PRO A 4 7.41 4.51 4.07
N GLY A 5 6.44 5.35 3.69
CA GLY A 5 6.61 6.75 3.36
C GLY A 5 7.28 6.93 1.99
N LEU A 6 7.54 8.20 1.65
CA LEU A 6 8.23 8.54 0.41
C LEU A 6 9.62 7.89 0.37
N THR A 7 9.80 6.91 -0.51
CA THR A 7 11.02 6.09 -0.58
C THR A 7 11.69 6.27 -1.93
N LYS A 8 12.90 6.87 -1.94
CA LYS A 8 13.69 7.06 -3.15
C LYS A 8 14.33 5.75 -3.60
N GLY A 9 14.68 5.67 -4.88
CA GLY A 9 15.30 4.48 -5.49
C GLY A 9 14.32 3.38 -5.90
N THR A 10 13.01 3.51 -5.62
CA THR A 10 11.97 2.52 -5.95
C THR A 10 11.44 2.60 -7.39
N GLY A 11 11.91 3.58 -8.17
CA GLY A 11 11.33 3.91 -9.47
C GLY A 11 9.96 4.61 -9.37
N LEU A 12 9.64 5.22 -8.23
CA LEU A 12 8.49 6.13 -8.12
C LEU A 12 8.66 7.29 -9.11
N GLY A 13 7.67 7.51 -9.98
CA GLY A 13 7.73 8.52 -11.04
C GLY A 13 8.54 8.12 -12.28
N ARG A 14 8.81 6.82 -12.50
CA ARG A 14 9.57 6.31 -13.65
C ARG A 14 9.02 6.75 -15.02
N ASP A 15 7.71 6.95 -15.12
CA ASP A 15 7.03 7.30 -16.37
C ASP A 15 6.99 8.80 -16.66
N VAL A 16 7.44 9.63 -15.70
CA VAL A 16 7.55 11.08 -15.90
C VAL A 16 8.72 11.38 -16.83
N LYS A 17 8.44 12.05 -17.94
CA LYS A 17 9.41 12.37 -18.99
C LYS A 17 9.80 13.86 -19.00
N GLY A 18 10.88 14.16 -19.70
CA GLY A 18 11.33 15.53 -19.94
C GLY A 18 11.88 16.23 -18.68
N PRO A 19 11.91 17.58 -18.68
CA PRO A 19 12.49 18.38 -17.60
C PRO A 19 11.88 18.10 -16.22
N LEU A 20 10.58 17.78 -16.17
CA LEU A 20 9.88 17.45 -14.93
C LEU A 20 10.46 16.21 -14.24
N SER A 21 11.01 15.26 -15.00
CA SER A 21 11.65 14.07 -14.44
C SER A 21 12.88 14.40 -13.58
N PHE A 22 13.64 15.44 -13.95
CA PHE A 22 14.81 15.89 -13.20
C PHE A 22 14.40 16.58 -11.91
N ALA A 23 13.41 17.47 -11.97
CA ALA A 23 12.86 18.11 -10.78
C ALA A 23 12.29 17.07 -9.80
N LEU A 24 11.54 16.08 -10.31
CA LEU A 24 10.99 15.00 -9.50
C LEU A 24 12.10 14.13 -8.88
N LYS A 25 13.12 13.74 -9.65
CA LYS A 25 14.27 12.99 -9.12
C LYS A 25 15.02 13.78 -8.06
N GLY A 26 15.22 15.08 -8.25
CA GLY A 26 15.82 15.97 -7.26
C GLY A 26 15.00 16.02 -5.97
N PHE A 27 13.69 16.25 -6.08
CA PHE A 27 12.77 16.26 -4.95
C PHE A 27 12.77 14.92 -4.20
N LEU A 28 12.61 13.80 -4.90
CA LEU A 28 12.67 12.46 -4.32
C LEU A 28 14.03 12.19 -3.67
N GLY A 29 15.13 12.68 -4.26
CA GLY A 29 16.48 12.55 -3.71
C GLY A 29 16.63 13.18 -2.33
N VAL A 30 16.00 14.33 -2.11
CA VAL A 30 16.05 15.11 -0.86
C VAL A 30 14.99 14.66 0.14
N ALA A 31 13.72 14.58 -0.28
CA ALA A 31 12.59 14.29 0.60
C ALA A 31 12.40 12.78 0.86
N GLY A 32 12.89 11.93 -0.04
CA GLY A 32 12.70 10.49 0.01
C GLY A 32 13.67 9.79 0.95
N ARG A 33 13.14 8.87 1.75
CA ARG A 33 13.91 7.94 2.59
C ARG A 33 14.67 6.95 1.71
N PRO A 34 15.88 6.52 2.14
CA PRO A 34 16.60 5.45 1.46
C PRO A 34 15.81 4.13 1.55
N THR A 35 16.00 3.24 0.57
CA THR A 35 15.24 2.00 0.43
C THR A 35 15.41 1.06 1.61
N GLU A 36 16.58 1.05 2.26
CA GLU A 36 16.85 0.28 3.47
C GLU A 36 15.92 0.71 4.61
N ARG A 37 15.70 2.02 4.78
CA ARG A 37 14.79 2.54 5.82
C ARG A 37 13.32 2.29 5.47
N GLY A 38 12.94 2.44 4.20
CA GLY A 38 11.59 2.14 3.75
C GLY A 38 11.26 0.65 3.88
N SER A 39 12.19 -0.23 3.52
CA SER A 39 11.98 -1.68 3.63
C SER A 39 11.91 -2.16 5.08
N ALA A 40 12.65 -1.53 5.99
CA ALA A 40 12.60 -1.83 7.42
C ALA A 40 11.19 -1.68 8.03
N THR A 41 10.33 -0.80 7.49
CA THR A 41 8.94 -0.68 8.01
C THR A 41 8.10 -1.91 7.74
N TYR A 42 8.37 -2.66 6.66
CA TYR A 42 7.70 -3.93 6.41
C TYR A 42 8.17 -5.02 7.37
N VAL A 43 9.48 -5.06 7.65
CA VAL A 43 10.04 -6.00 8.64
C VAL A 43 9.46 -5.73 10.02
N ASP A 44 9.38 -4.46 10.41
CA ASP A 44 8.75 -4.03 11.65
C ASP A 44 7.25 -4.37 11.68
N ALA A 45 6.51 -4.19 10.59
CA ALA A 45 5.10 -4.60 10.53
C ALA A 45 4.88 -6.11 10.76
N VAL A 46 5.84 -6.95 10.35
CA VAL A 46 5.76 -8.42 10.50
C VAL A 46 6.25 -8.88 11.87
N LEU A 47 7.33 -8.28 12.39
CA LEU A 47 8.02 -8.77 13.59
C LEU A 47 7.77 -7.92 14.85
N GLY A 48 7.46 -6.64 14.68
CA GLY A 48 7.30 -5.64 15.73
C GLY A 48 5.86 -5.38 16.16
N HIS A 49 4.87 -5.85 15.39
CA HIS A 49 3.46 -5.63 15.66
C HIS A 49 2.68 -6.94 15.90
N GLY A 50 1.74 -6.88 16.85
CA GLY A 50 0.87 -8.00 17.21
C GLY A 50 -0.53 -7.92 16.60
N LYS A 51 -1.50 -8.60 17.20
CA LYS A 51 -2.90 -8.65 16.73
C LYS A 51 -3.54 -7.26 16.60
N ASP A 52 -3.08 -6.29 17.39
CA ASP A 52 -3.61 -4.92 17.40
C ASP A 52 -3.31 -4.14 16.10
N SER A 53 -2.40 -4.60 15.24
CA SER A 53 -2.19 -4.01 13.91
C SER A 53 -3.07 -4.65 12.83
N HIS A 54 -3.81 -5.71 13.14
CA HIS A 54 -4.67 -6.39 12.18
C HIS A 54 -5.75 -5.42 11.66
N GLY A 55 -5.92 -5.37 10.34
CA GLY A 55 -6.84 -4.43 9.69
C GLY A 55 -6.43 -2.94 9.79
N SER A 56 -5.31 -2.61 10.43
CA SER A 56 -4.86 -1.24 10.62
C SER A 56 -3.97 -0.74 9.47
N PHE A 57 -3.79 0.57 9.42
CA PHE A 57 -2.82 1.24 8.56
C PHE A 57 -1.59 1.61 9.38
N LEU A 58 -0.42 1.13 8.97
CA LEU A 58 0.85 1.41 9.63
C LEU A 58 1.58 2.51 8.87
N MET A 59 1.88 3.62 9.56
CA MET A 59 2.70 4.70 9.02
C MET A 59 3.81 5.00 10.03
N ASN A 60 5.07 4.95 9.58
CA ASN A 60 6.25 5.14 10.44
C ASN A 60 6.28 4.19 11.65
N CYS A 61 5.99 2.90 11.43
CA CYS A 61 6.01 1.87 12.49
C CYS A 61 5.00 2.12 13.62
N LYS A 62 3.89 2.79 13.30
CA LYS A 62 2.81 3.11 14.25
C LYS A 62 1.46 2.91 13.59
N ASN A 63 0.49 2.44 14.37
CA ASN A 63 -0.91 2.41 13.96
C ASN A 63 -1.38 3.85 13.73
N ALA A 64 -1.81 4.12 12.50
CA ALA A 64 -2.33 5.40 12.05
C ALA A 64 -3.82 5.27 11.70
N PRO A 65 -4.59 6.36 11.81
CA PRO A 65 -5.98 6.36 11.37
C PRO A 65 -6.06 6.13 9.85
N LEU A 66 -7.16 5.53 9.42
CA LEU A 66 -7.48 5.38 8.00
C LEU A 66 -7.95 6.72 7.42
N ALA A 67 -8.01 6.80 6.10
CA ALA A 67 -8.63 7.94 5.44
C ALA A 67 -10.11 8.07 5.85
N CYS A 68 -10.62 9.31 5.93
CA CYS A 68 -11.96 9.62 6.48
C CYS A 68 -13.08 8.74 5.90
N TRP A 69 -13.03 8.47 4.60
CA TRP A 69 -14.05 7.68 3.90
C TRP A 69 -14.16 6.22 4.38
N PHE A 70 -13.12 5.65 4.98
CA PHE A 70 -13.21 4.32 5.60
C PHE A 70 -14.21 4.27 6.76
N TYR A 71 -14.48 5.42 7.39
CA TYR A 71 -15.42 5.53 8.50
C TYR A 71 -16.84 5.96 8.04
N THR A 72 -17.03 6.31 6.77
CA THR A 72 -18.35 6.63 6.20
C THR A 72 -18.84 5.47 5.35
N ASP A 73 -18.29 5.32 4.16
CA ASP A 73 -18.76 4.41 3.10
C ASP A 73 -17.77 3.26 2.87
N GLY A 74 -16.80 3.12 3.78
CA GLY A 74 -15.66 2.20 3.66
C GLY A 74 -16.05 0.75 3.37
N THR A 75 -17.03 0.21 4.07
CA THR A 75 -17.51 -1.16 3.86
C THR A 75 -18.07 -1.35 2.44
N GLN A 76 -18.94 -0.43 2.01
CA GLN A 76 -19.59 -0.50 0.69
C GLN A 76 -18.57 -0.39 -0.43
N LEU A 77 -17.61 0.53 -0.30
CA LEU A 77 -16.53 0.70 -1.27
C LEU A 77 -15.56 -0.48 -1.27
N THR A 78 -15.26 -1.07 -0.11
CA THR A 78 -14.40 -2.26 0.00
C THR A 78 -15.06 -3.46 -0.68
N ASP A 79 -16.34 -3.70 -0.42
CA ASP A 79 -17.09 -4.80 -1.02
C ASP A 79 -17.23 -4.63 -2.53
N LEU A 80 -17.47 -3.40 -3.00
CA LEU A 80 -17.56 -3.08 -4.41
C LEU A 80 -16.23 -3.37 -5.13
N VAL A 81 -15.11 -2.85 -4.62
CA VAL A 81 -13.78 -3.09 -5.21
C VAL A 81 -13.42 -4.58 -5.18
N TRP A 82 -13.75 -5.29 -4.09
CA TRP A 82 -13.52 -6.72 -3.97
C TRP A 82 -14.29 -7.51 -5.03
N ASN A 83 -15.59 -7.24 -5.18
CA ASN A 83 -16.44 -7.91 -6.16
C ASN A 83 -16.02 -7.61 -7.61
N GLU A 84 -15.71 -6.34 -7.92
CA GLU A 84 -15.19 -5.95 -9.24
C GLU A 84 -13.89 -6.67 -9.57
N THR A 85 -12.95 -6.75 -8.61
CA THR A 85 -11.69 -7.47 -8.76
C THR A 85 -11.93 -8.96 -9.06
N LEU A 86 -12.80 -9.63 -8.28
CA LEU A 86 -13.13 -11.05 -8.53
C LEU A 86 -13.73 -11.28 -9.92
N GLN A 87 -14.59 -10.35 -10.38
CA GLN A 87 -15.18 -10.42 -11.71
C GLN A 87 -14.14 -10.24 -12.83
N GLU A 88 -13.15 -9.35 -12.67
CA GLU A 88 -12.04 -9.21 -13.61
C GLU A 88 -11.21 -10.49 -13.71
N PHE A 89 -11.03 -11.20 -12.59
CA PHE A 89 -10.27 -12.45 -12.53
C PHE A 89 -11.09 -13.71 -12.83
N LYS A 90 -12.37 -13.61 -13.20
CA LYS A 90 -13.25 -14.78 -13.44
C LYS A 90 -12.69 -15.80 -14.43
N PHE A 91 -11.86 -15.37 -15.39
CA PHE A 91 -11.22 -16.25 -16.38
C PHE A 91 -10.26 -17.29 -15.75
N THR A 92 -9.89 -17.10 -14.48
CA THR A 92 -9.04 -18.02 -13.71
C THR A 92 -9.80 -18.78 -12.62
N ASN A 93 -11.13 -18.65 -12.55
CA ASN A 93 -11.97 -19.23 -11.49
C ASN A 93 -11.48 -18.87 -10.07
N VAL A 94 -10.90 -17.67 -9.88
CA VAL A 94 -10.32 -17.24 -8.60
C VAL A 94 -11.31 -17.30 -7.44
N GLU A 95 -12.61 -17.05 -7.66
CA GLU A 95 -13.62 -17.18 -6.62
C GLU A 95 -13.72 -18.60 -6.04
N GLU A 96 -13.62 -19.63 -6.88
CA GLU A 96 -13.68 -21.04 -6.46
C GLU A 96 -12.43 -21.41 -5.66
N ILE A 97 -11.27 -20.92 -6.10
CA ILE A 97 -9.99 -21.13 -5.41
C ILE A 97 -10.05 -20.50 -4.02
N ILE A 98 -10.51 -19.25 -3.89
CA ILE A 98 -10.62 -18.57 -2.59
C ILE A 98 -11.58 -19.32 -1.67
N LYS A 99 -12.75 -19.73 -2.17
CA LYS A 99 -13.73 -20.52 -1.39
C LYS A 99 -13.15 -21.84 -0.87
N SER A 100 -12.15 -22.42 -1.55
CA SER A 100 -11.48 -23.64 -1.11
C SER A 100 -10.45 -23.43 0.01
N MET A 101 -10.05 -22.19 0.28
CA MET A 101 -9.02 -21.83 1.27
C MET A 101 -9.61 -21.36 2.61
N GLN A 102 -10.93 -21.14 2.67
CA GLN A 102 -11.67 -20.70 3.86
C GLN A 102 -12.23 -21.90 4.63
#